data_AF-A0A7W7FZR0-F1
#
_entry.id   AF-A0A7W7FZR0-F1
#
_cell.length_a   1.000
_cell.length_b   1.000
_cell.length_c   1.000
_cell.angle_alpha   90.00
_cell.angle_beta   90.00
_cell.angle_gamma   90.00
#
_symmetry.space_group_name_H-M   'P 1'
#
loop_
_entity.id
_entity.type
_entity.pdbx_description
1 polymer ?
#
loop_
_entity_poly.entity_id
_entity_poly.type
_entity_poly.pdbx_seq_one_letter_code
_entity_poly.pdbx_strand_id
1 'polypeptide(L)'
;MDLTPYLETLRADLAAAAAPAGPETIRAAELLGHSLEASARLALLEALSDAAAEITTRLPESSVEVRLRGRDADLVVTHQTPEPPVPPTPPAPPTPPPPPDSGDLSRLTLRMPESLKAHVEQTAAAEGISVNAWLVRAVTQAVHAPAPPAAGRNPKRVTGFFQA
;
A
#
# COMPACT_ATOMS: atom_id res chain seq x y z
N MET A 1 9.32 -8.82 24.20
CA MET A 1 9.93 -8.43 25.47
C MET A 1 8.83 -8.26 26.50
N ASP A 2 8.86 -9.12 27.52
CA ASP A 2 7.98 -9.00 28.67
C ASP A 2 8.54 -7.94 29.63
N LEU A 3 7.74 -6.91 29.94
CA LEU A 3 8.11 -5.82 30.84
C LEU A 3 7.83 -6.12 32.32
N THR A 4 7.09 -7.20 32.59
CA THR A 4 6.71 -7.60 33.95
C THR A 4 7.91 -7.70 34.90
N PRO A 5 9.00 -8.44 34.61
CA PRO A 5 10.11 -8.59 35.56
C PRO A 5 10.80 -7.27 35.92
N TYR A 6 10.87 -6.32 34.99
CA TYR A 6 11.41 -4.98 35.25
C TYR A 6 10.54 -4.19 36.22
N LEU A 7 9.21 -4.27 36.05
CA LEU A 7 8.26 -3.60 36.93
C LEU A 7 8.20 -4.26 38.32
N GLU A 8 8.33 -5.59 38.38
CA GLU A 8 8.44 -6.31 39.66
C GLU A 8 9.68 -5.91 40.44
N THR A 9 10.80 -5.74 39.75
CA THR A 9 12.07 -5.28 40.36
C THR A 9 11.90 -3.86 40.90
N LEU A 10 11.31 -2.95 40.11
CA LEU A 10 11.07 -1.57 40.50
C LEU A 10 10.15 -1.47 41.74
N ARG A 11 9.13 -2.33 41.82
CA ARG A 11 8.28 -2.51 43.01
C ARG A 11 9.08 -2.98 44.23
N ALA A 12 9.92 -3.99 44.05
CA ALA A 12 10.72 -4.55 45.14
C ALA A 12 11.71 -3.51 45.67
N ASP A 13 12.36 -2.76 44.78
CA ASP A 13 13.28 -1.69 45.12
C ASP A 13 12.59 -0.56 45.88
N LEU A 14 11.37 -0.19 45.47
CA LEU A 14 10.57 0.81 46.18
C LEU A 14 10.23 0.37 47.61
N ALA A 15 9.82 -0.88 47.79
CA ALA A 15 9.54 -1.45 49.12
C ALA A 15 10.81 -1.52 49.98
N ALA A 16 11.94 -1.94 49.40
CA ALA A 16 13.23 -1.98 50.08
C ALA A 16 13.69 -0.58 50.52
N ALA A 17 13.50 0.44 49.69
CA ALA A 17 13.81 1.82 50.02
C ALA A 17 12.92 2.37 51.15
N ALA A 18 11.67 1.89 51.25
CA ALA A 18 10.75 2.28 52.32
C ALA A 18 11.01 1.56 53.65
N ALA A 19 11.73 0.43 53.65
CA ALA A 19 11.92 -0.41 54.83
C ALA A 19 12.49 0.31 56.06
N PRO A 20 13.50 1.20 55.95
CA PRO A 20 14.04 1.92 57.11
C PRO A 20 13.05 2.91 57.75
N ALA A 21 12.04 3.35 57.00
CA ALA A 21 11.06 4.35 57.42
C ALA A 21 9.84 3.75 58.15
N GLY A 22 9.85 2.44 58.42
CA GLY A 22 8.83 1.75 59.21
C GLY A 22 7.62 1.24 58.42
N PRO A 23 6.70 0.53 59.08
CA PRO A 23 5.69 -0.31 58.43
C PRO A 23 4.59 0.47 57.68
N GLU A 24 4.25 1.68 58.12
CA GLU A 24 3.29 2.53 57.39
C GLU A 24 3.86 2.98 56.05
N THR A 25 5.15 3.34 56.01
CA THR A 25 5.84 3.75 54.79
C THR A 25 5.98 2.60 53.80
N ILE A 26 6.26 1.39 54.29
CA ILE A 26 6.27 0.17 53.46
C ILE A 26 4.89 -0.06 52.84
N ARG A 27 3.81 0.02 53.63
CA ARG A 27 2.44 -0.12 53.10
C ARG A 27 2.11 0.94 52.05
N ALA A 28 2.52 2.19 52.27
CA ALA A 28 2.34 3.25 51.28
C ALA A 28 3.13 2.97 49.99
N ALA A 29 4.37 2.51 50.10
CA ALA A 29 5.22 2.14 48.97
C ALA A 29 4.62 0.99 48.15
N GLU A 30 4.09 -0.05 48.80
CA GLU A 30 3.41 -1.15 48.12
C GLU A 30 2.17 -0.66 47.36
N LEU A 31 1.30 0.14 47.99
CA LEU A 31 0.11 0.70 47.34
C LEU A 31 0.48 1.57 46.13
N LEU A 32 1.48 2.44 46.29
CA LEU A 32 1.97 3.29 45.21
C LEU A 32 2.55 2.46 44.06
N GLY A 33 3.37 1.46 44.37
CA GLY A 33 3.96 0.57 43.38
C GLY A 33 2.92 -0.12 42.50
N HIS A 34 1.84 -0.64 43.10
CA HIS A 34 0.73 -1.23 42.34
C HIS A 34 -0.04 -0.17 41.53
N SER A 35 -0.27 1.02 42.08
CA SER A 35 -1.01 2.08 41.39
C SER A 35 -0.27 2.65 40.18
N LEU A 36 1.07 2.66 40.22
CA LEU A 36 1.93 3.23 39.19
C LEU A 36 2.34 2.25 38.10
N GLU A 37 2.02 0.94 38.24
CA GLU A 37 2.48 -0.08 37.30
C GLU A 37 2.09 0.23 35.85
N ALA A 38 0.84 0.63 35.61
CA ALA A 38 0.36 0.95 34.25
C ALA A 38 1.09 2.16 33.65
N SER A 39 1.30 3.21 34.44
CA SER A 39 2.01 4.42 34.01
C SER A 39 3.49 4.17 33.77
N ALA A 40 4.15 3.40 34.67
CA ALA A 40 5.54 3.01 34.51
C ALA A 40 5.75 2.15 33.26
N ARG A 41 4.83 1.22 32.99
CA ARG A 41 4.83 0.42 31.76
C ARG A 41 4.74 1.30 30.52
N LEU A 42 3.81 2.26 30.51
CA LEU A 42 3.67 3.18 29.39
C LEU A 42 4.95 4.00 29.16
N ALA A 43 5.54 4.55 30.21
CA ALA A 43 6.80 5.31 30.13
C ALA A 43 7.96 4.47 29.56
N LEU A 44 8.05 3.18 29.94
CA LEU A 44 9.06 2.27 29.37
C LEU A 44 8.82 2.03 27.87
N LEU A 45 7.56 1.91 27.44
CA LEU A 45 7.22 1.73 26.02
C LEU A 45 7.53 2.98 25.20
N GLU A 46 7.27 4.16 25.74
CA GLU A 46 7.65 5.44 25.12
C GLU A 46 9.18 5.53 24.98
N ALA A 47 9.93 5.27 26.05
CA ALA A 47 11.38 5.28 26.02
C ALA A 47 11.98 4.27 25.02
N LEU A 48 11.40 3.07 24.90
CA LEU A 48 11.81 2.08 23.90
C LEU A 48 11.50 2.55 22.47
N SER A 49 10.39 3.24 22.27
CA SER A 49 9.99 3.77 20.96
C SER A 49 10.93 4.88 20.51
N ASP A 50 11.26 5.80 21.42
CA ASP A 50 12.24 6.87 21.17
C ASP A 50 13.63 6.29 20.89
N ALA A 51 14.07 5.30 21.68
CA ALA A 51 15.34 4.62 21.45
C ALA A 51 15.38 3.90 20.09
N ALA A 52 14.28 3.26 19.68
CA ALA A 52 14.18 2.62 18.36
C ALA A 52 14.24 3.64 17.22
N ALA A 53 13.60 4.80 17.37
CA ALA A 53 13.70 5.89 16.42
C ALA A 53 15.13 6.43 16.31
N GLU A 54 15.80 6.66 17.45
CA GLU A 54 17.21 7.09 17.47
C GLU A 54 18.13 6.06 16.78
N ILE A 55 17.97 4.78 17.09
CA ILE A 55 18.76 3.70 16.46
C ILE A 55 18.51 3.67 14.95
N THR A 56 17.26 3.83 14.51
CA THR A 56 16.92 3.89 13.09
C THR A 56 17.65 5.02 12.36
N THR A 57 17.83 6.18 12.98
CA THR A 57 18.62 7.28 12.35
C THR A 57 20.09 6.92 12.12
N ARG A 58 20.63 5.93 12.86
CA ARG A 58 22.01 5.45 12.73
C ARG A 58 22.14 4.24 11.80
N LEU A 59 21.02 3.71 11.29
CA LEU A 59 20.98 2.53 10.43
C LEU A 59 20.50 2.94 9.02
N PRO A 60 21.41 3.13 8.05
CA PRO A 60 21.04 3.65 6.72
C PRO A 60 20.18 2.67 5.90
N GLU A 61 20.47 1.37 5.99
CA GLU A 61 19.80 0.33 5.19
C GLU A 61 18.77 -0.47 6.01
N SER A 62 18.45 -0.03 7.23
CA SER A 62 17.61 -0.81 8.15
C SER A 62 16.85 0.11 9.10
N SER A 63 15.61 -0.25 9.43
CA SER A 63 14.83 0.42 10.48
C SER A 63 14.58 -0.53 11.64
N VAL A 64 14.49 0.03 12.84
CA VAL A 64 14.09 -0.68 14.06
C VAL A 64 12.79 -0.07 14.55
N GLU A 65 11.77 -0.90 14.72
CA GLU A 65 10.45 -0.49 15.18
C GLU A 65 10.04 -1.31 16.42
N VAL A 66 9.28 -0.68 17.31
CA VAL A 66 8.66 -1.35 18.45
C VAL A 66 7.22 -1.71 18.09
N ARG A 67 6.88 -3.00 18.10
CA ARG A 67 5.52 -3.51 17.90
C ARG A 67 4.93 -4.00 19.21
N LEU A 68 3.72 -3.56 19.52
CA LEU A 68 3.01 -4.02 20.71
C LEU A 68 2.21 -5.29 20.41
N ARG A 69 2.35 -6.29 21.28
CA ARG A 69 1.50 -7.48 21.32
C ARG A 69 0.93 -7.64 22.71
N GLY A 70 -0.28 -7.11 22.92
CA GLY A 70 -0.86 -7.04 24.25
C GLY A 70 0.01 -6.18 25.17
N ARG A 71 0.61 -6.81 26.19
CA ARG A 71 1.48 -6.15 27.19
C ARG A 71 2.98 -6.29 26.89
N ASP A 72 3.33 -6.99 25.81
CA ASP A 72 4.69 -7.28 25.41
C ASP A 72 5.13 -6.36 24.27
N ALA A 73 6.39 -5.95 24.29
CA ALA A 73 7.02 -5.12 23.25
C ALA A 73 7.93 -5.98 22.37
N ASP A 74 7.76 -5.96 21.06
CA ASP A 74 8.56 -6.72 20.10
C ASP A 74 9.40 -5.76 19.27
N LEU A 75 10.72 -5.97 19.23
CA LEU A 75 11.63 -5.15 18.43
C LEU A 75 11.79 -5.80 17.06
N VAL A 76 11.30 -5.12 16.03
CA VAL A 76 11.38 -5.62 14.66
C VAL A 76 12.38 -4.80 13.88
N VAL A 77 13.34 -5.50 13.28
CA VAL A 77 14.30 -4.90 12.37
C VAL A 77 13.84 -5.18 10.95
N THR A 78 13.65 -4.12 10.17
CA THR A 78 13.30 -4.21 8.76
C THR A 78 14.49 -3.74 7.94
N HIS A 79 15.01 -4.60 7.06
CA HIS A 79 16.03 -4.18 6.11
C HIS A 79 15.34 -3.55 4.89
N GLN A 80 15.79 -2.37 4.49
CA GLN A 80 15.40 -1.83 3.20
C GLN A 80 16.03 -2.72 2.14
N THR A 81 15.21 -3.57 1.49
CA THR A 81 15.66 -4.19 0.25
C THR A 81 15.67 -3.05 -0.78
N PRO A 82 16.82 -2.75 -1.42
CA PRO A 82 16.87 -1.75 -2.45
C PRO A 82 15.76 -2.06 -3.45
N GLU A 83 14.85 -1.10 -3.66
CA GLU A 83 13.93 -1.18 -4.78
C GLU A 83 14.80 -1.43 -6.03
N PRO A 84 14.51 -2.46 -6.84
CA PRO A 84 15.34 -2.77 -8.00
C PRO A 84 15.52 -1.47 -8.79
N PRO A 85 16.76 -1.11 -9.16
CA PRO A 85 17.03 0.17 -9.79
C PRO A 85 16.06 0.31 -10.95
N VAL A 86 15.26 1.39 -10.91
CA VAL A 86 14.49 1.81 -12.08
C VAL A 86 15.52 1.85 -13.21
N PRO A 87 15.36 1.03 -14.27
CA PRO A 87 16.40 0.90 -15.28
C PRO A 87 16.75 2.30 -15.78
N PRO A 88 18.06 2.62 -15.92
CA PRO A 88 18.47 3.92 -16.41
C PRO A 88 17.71 4.17 -17.70
N THR A 89 17.06 5.34 -17.79
CA THR A 89 16.48 5.76 -19.07
C THR A 89 17.62 5.69 -20.08
N PRO A 90 17.53 4.83 -21.11
CA PRO A 90 18.61 4.71 -22.08
C PRO A 90 18.89 6.10 -22.67
N PRO A 91 20.16 6.48 -22.89
CA PRO A 91 20.47 7.74 -23.54
C PRO A 91 19.66 7.79 -24.83
N ALA A 92 18.93 8.89 -25.02
CA ALA A 92 18.05 9.04 -26.16
C ALA A 92 18.84 8.70 -27.43
N PRO A 93 18.43 7.69 -28.22
CA PRO A 93 19.05 7.45 -29.52
C PRO A 93 18.90 8.73 -30.34
N PRO A 94 19.92 9.11 -31.16
CA PRO A 94 19.78 10.25 -32.05
C PRO A 94 18.50 10.07 -32.84
N THR A 95 17.60 11.06 -32.73
CA THR A 95 16.24 11.01 -33.26
C THR A 95 16.30 10.58 -34.72
N PRO A 96 15.82 9.37 -35.07
CA PRO A 96 15.59 9.03 -36.46
C PRO A 96 14.54 10.01 -36.98
N PRO A 97 14.62 10.46 -38.24
CA PRO A 97 13.59 11.33 -38.80
C PRO A 97 12.22 10.67 -38.58
N PRO A 98 11.24 11.40 -38.04
CA PRO A 98 9.98 10.81 -37.62
C PRO A 98 9.29 10.17 -38.83
N PRO A 99 8.84 8.91 -38.75
CA PRO A 99 7.88 8.39 -39.70
C PRO A 99 6.59 9.23 -39.57
N PRO A 100 5.95 9.59 -40.70
CA PRO A 100 4.73 10.37 -40.65
C PRO A 100 3.65 9.59 -39.87
N ASP A 101 3.01 10.27 -38.92
CA ASP A 101 1.88 9.82 -38.09
C ASP A 101 2.16 8.89 -36.89
N SER A 102 3.16 9.22 -36.08
CA SER A 102 3.15 8.81 -34.65
C SER A 102 2.60 9.95 -33.79
N GLY A 103 1.28 10.09 -33.76
CA GLY A 103 0.59 11.06 -32.89
C GLY A 103 0.79 10.79 -31.39
N ASP A 104 0.54 11.80 -30.56
CA ASP A 104 0.70 11.76 -29.10
C ASP A 104 0.10 10.49 -28.46
N LEU A 105 0.95 9.66 -27.87
CA LEU A 105 0.53 8.45 -27.15
C LEU A 105 0.16 8.81 -25.70
N SER A 106 -1.13 8.71 -25.35
CA SER A 106 -1.61 8.91 -23.98
C SER A 106 -1.54 7.62 -23.15
N ARG A 107 -1.04 7.73 -21.91
CA ARG A 107 -0.94 6.61 -20.96
C ARG A 107 -2.28 6.37 -20.24
N LEU A 108 -2.73 5.12 -20.16
CA LEU A 108 -3.99 4.71 -19.50
C LEU A 108 -3.74 3.54 -18.53
N THR A 109 -4.34 3.60 -17.33
CA THR A 109 -4.38 2.47 -16.38
C THR A 109 -5.79 1.86 -16.37
N LEU A 110 -5.91 0.60 -16.76
CA LEU A 110 -7.19 -0.12 -16.86
C LEU A 110 -7.35 -1.13 -15.71
N ARG A 111 -8.52 -1.15 -15.07
CA ARG A 111 -8.91 -2.16 -14.09
C ARG A 111 -10.01 -3.03 -14.67
N MET A 112 -9.85 -4.34 -14.62
CA MET A 112 -10.82 -5.31 -15.16
C MET A 112 -10.91 -6.55 -14.26
N PRO A 113 -12.02 -7.31 -14.30
CA PRO A 113 -12.13 -8.60 -13.63
C PRO A 113 -11.05 -9.58 -14.11
N GLU A 114 -10.57 -10.43 -13.20
CA GLU A 114 -9.46 -11.36 -13.49
C GLU A 114 -9.77 -12.33 -14.64
N SER A 115 -11.02 -12.77 -14.75
CA SER A 115 -11.47 -13.64 -15.85
C SER A 115 -11.32 -12.99 -17.23
N LEU A 116 -11.53 -11.67 -17.31
CA LEU A 116 -11.43 -10.91 -18.55
C LEU A 116 -9.95 -10.71 -18.94
N LYS A 117 -9.10 -10.40 -17.96
CA LYS A 117 -7.65 -10.28 -18.16
C LYS A 117 -7.05 -11.60 -18.71
N ALA A 118 -7.38 -12.73 -18.09
CA ALA A 118 -6.89 -14.04 -18.53
C ALA A 118 -7.30 -14.37 -19.97
N HIS A 119 -8.53 -14.02 -20.36
CA HIS A 119 -9.01 -14.22 -21.73
C HIS A 119 -8.21 -13.38 -22.74
N VAL A 120 -7.96 -12.10 -22.42
CA VAL A 120 -7.18 -11.18 -23.27
C VAL A 120 -5.73 -11.67 -23.45
N GLU A 121 -5.09 -12.11 -22.37
CA GLU A 121 -3.72 -12.65 -22.42
C GLU A 121 -3.64 -13.89 -23.32
N GLN A 122 -4.62 -14.79 -23.21
CA GLN A 122 -4.66 -16.02 -24.01
C GLN A 122 -4.89 -15.73 -25.51
N THR A 123 -5.78 -14.79 -25.85
CA THR A 123 -6.01 -14.41 -27.25
C THR A 123 -4.80 -13.69 -27.85
N ALA A 124 -4.17 -12.78 -27.09
CA ALA A 124 -2.95 -12.10 -27.55
C ALA A 124 -1.80 -13.11 -27.78
N ALA A 125 -1.64 -14.09 -26.88
CA ALA A 125 -0.64 -15.14 -27.02
C ALA A 125 -0.91 -16.05 -28.23
N ALA A 126 -2.17 -16.43 -28.47
CA ALA A 126 -2.55 -17.23 -29.65
C ALA A 126 -2.28 -16.51 -30.97
N GLU A 127 -2.35 -15.17 -30.97
CA GLU A 127 -2.05 -14.33 -32.12
C GLU A 127 -0.57 -13.90 -32.21
N GLY A 128 0.26 -14.28 -31.24
CA GLY A 128 1.68 -13.95 -31.22
C GLY A 128 1.98 -12.45 -31.06
N ILE A 129 1.04 -11.67 -30.52
CA ILE A 129 1.19 -10.22 -30.30
C ILE A 129 1.12 -9.86 -28.82
N SER A 130 1.62 -8.67 -28.46
CA SER A 130 1.52 -8.20 -27.08
C SER A 130 0.08 -7.85 -26.71
N VAL A 131 -0.26 -7.99 -25.43
CA VAL A 131 -1.55 -7.59 -24.88
C VAL A 131 -1.89 -6.14 -25.21
N ASN A 132 -0.91 -5.23 -25.12
CA ASN A 132 -1.12 -3.83 -25.45
C ASN A 132 -1.46 -3.63 -26.94
N ALA A 133 -0.77 -4.33 -27.85
CA ALA A 133 -1.05 -4.25 -29.28
C ALA A 133 -2.44 -4.83 -29.61
N TRP A 134 -2.78 -5.95 -28.99
CA TRP A 134 -4.10 -6.57 -29.14
C TRP A 134 -5.21 -5.65 -28.64
N LEU A 135 -5.04 -5.04 -27.46
CA LEU A 135 -6.01 -4.10 -26.87
C LEU A 135 -6.19 -2.85 -27.72
N VAL A 136 -5.10 -2.25 -28.21
CA VAL A 136 -5.18 -1.08 -29.12
C VAL A 136 -5.96 -1.45 -30.38
N ARG A 137 -5.67 -2.60 -31.00
CA ARG A 137 -6.39 -3.05 -32.20
C ARG A 137 -7.88 -3.29 -31.92
N ALA A 138 -8.21 -3.93 -30.79
CA ALA A 138 -9.59 -4.18 -30.38
C ALA A 138 -10.37 -2.88 -30.15
N VAL A 139 -9.76 -1.90 -29.47
CA VAL A 139 -10.37 -0.57 -29.25
C VAL A 139 -10.53 0.18 -30.57
N THR A 140 -9.52 0.17 -31.44
CA THR A 140 -9.62 0.80 -32.77
C THR A 140 -10.76 0.19 -33.57
N GLN A 141 -10.89 -1.14 -33.59
CA GLN A 141 -12.00 -1.81 -34.26
C GLN A 141 -13.36 -1.45 -33.65
N ALA A 142 -13.47 -1.40 -32.32
CA ALA A 142 -14.72 -1.03 -31.65
C ALA A 142 -15.14 0.42 -31.91
N VAL A 143 -14.18 1.34 -32.00
CA VAL A 143 -14.43 2.77 -32.27
C VAL A 143 -14.73 3.03 -33.75
N HIS A 144 -14.13 2.26 -34.67
CA HIS A 144 -14.33 2.41 -36.12
C HIS A 144 -15.45 1.52 -36.67
N ALA A 145 -16.06 0.66 -35.84
CA ALA A 145 -17.24 -0.09 -36.24
C ALA A 145 -18.42 0.87 -36.45
N PRO A 146 -19.04 0.92 -37.65
CA PRO A 146 -20.23 1.75 -37.86
C PRO A 146 -21.39 1.24 -36.99
N ALA A 147 -22.08 2.15 -36.32
CA ALA A 147 -23.31 1.84 -35.59
C ALA A 147 -24.32 1.15 -36.54
N PRO A 148 -25.03 0.09 -36.10
CA PRO A 148 -26.08 -0.49 -36.94
C PRO A 148 -27.15 0.59 -37.21
N PRO A 149 -27.64 0.73 -38.46
CA PRO A 149 -28.66 1.72 -38.74
C PRO A 149 -29.89 1.42 -37.90
N ALA A 150 -30.31 2.40 -37.10
CA ALA A 150 -31.61 2.39 -36.48
C ALA A 150 -32.65 2.18 -37.59
N ALA A 151 -33.35 1.05 -37.55
CA ALA A 151 -34.46 0.76 -38.45
C ALA A 151 -35.54 1.84 -38.25
N GLY A 152 -35.44 2.88 -39.06
CA GLY A 152 -36.33 4.02 -39.08
C GLY A 152 -37.74 3.57 -39.39
N ARG A 153 -38.65 3.94 -38.49
CA ARG A 153 -40.11 3.98 -38.69
C ARG A 153 -40.44 4.44 -40.10
N ASN A 154 -41.24 3.63 -40.79
CA ASN A 154 -41.71 3.85 -42.15
C ASN A 154 -42.97 4.76 -42.13
N PRO A 155 -42.96 6.02 -42.61
CA PRO A 155 -44.18 6.78 -42.80
C PRO A 155 -44.83 6.40 -44.14
N LYS A 156 -46.08 5.95 -44.05
CA LYS A 156 -46.98 5.59 -45.16
C LYS A 156 -47.03 6.70 -46.21
N ARG A 157 -46.73 6.35 -47.47
CA ARG A 157 -46.96 7.21 -48.63
C ARG A 157 -48.36 6.93 -49.19
N VAL A 158 -49.25 7.92 -49.12
CA VAL A 158 -50.54 7.93 -49.81
C VAL A 158 -50.33 8.43 -51.23
N THR A 159 -50.73 7.64 -52.23
CA THR A 159 -50.81 8.07 -53.63
C THR A 159 -52.28 8.22 -54.01
N GLY A 160 -52.74 9.46 -54.18
CA GLY A 160 -53.99 9.80 -54.88
C GLY A 160 -53.68 10.30 -56.29
N PHE A 161 -54.47 9.88 -57.27
CA PHE A 161 -54.42 10.36 -58.65
C PHE A 161 -55.44 11.49 -58.82
N PHE A 162 -55.07 12.55 -59.55
CA PHE A 162 -55.99 13.57 -60.05
C PHE A 162 -55.84 13.70 -61.58
N GLN A 163 -56.98 13.83 -62.24
CA GLN A 163 -57.22 13.78 -63.68
C GLN A 163 -57.16 15.20 -64.29
N ALA A 164 -56.87 15.28 -65.59
CA ALA A 164 -57.43 16.29 -66.47
C ALA A 164 -58.11 15.56 -67.65
#